data_AF-A0A848Y673-F1
#
_entry.id   AF-A0A848Y673-F1
#
_cell.length_a   1.000
_cell.length_b   1.000
_cell.length_c   1.000
_cell.angle_alpha   90.00
_cell.angle_beta   90.00
_cell.angle_gamma   90.00
#
_symmetry.space_group_name_H-M   'P 1'
#
loop_
_entity.id
_entity.type
_entity.pdbx_description
1 polymer ?
#
loop_
_entity_poly.entity_id
_entity_poly.type
_entity_poly.pdbx_seq_one_letter_code
_entity_poly.pdbx_strand_id
1 'polypeptide(L)'
;RYADLVGKTCILPQVGREIPIVADEYADPEQGSGAVKMTPAHDFNDFEVGKRQNLRLINVFDRHACLLLKDNEDFVEGVEPSKELDTTLDMHGMDRFEARKLIVERMEAAGLLQEVEDHEHALPFGDRSNVIIEPFLTEQWYVDAETLAKPAIKAVEDGDTVFVPKNWEKTYFEWMRNIQPWCISRQLWWGHQIPAWYGPDGEVFVEETEGLALAAAERHYGTRTMLERDEDVLDTWFSSALWPFSTLGWPEETEELKRYYKTDVLVTGFDIIFFWVARMMMFGMHFMKDEKGVPEVPFREVYIHALVRDEKGAKMSKSKGNIIDPLELIDEYGADPLRFTLAAMAAQGRDIKLAKSRVEGYRNFSTKIWNAARFLEMNECVRAEGFDPAALTLGANRWIAGEVERTTAAVTAGIEQHRYNEAAGALYRFVWNVYCDWYLELIKPVLGGEDGAAKTETKAAAAWAFDQILLLMHPFMPFITEELWQVTG
;
A
#
# COMPACT_ATOMS: atom_id res chain seq x y z
N ARG A 1 44.58 3.81 6.49
CA ARG A 1 45.28 3.13 7.61
C ARG A 1 45.88 1.79 7.17
N TYR A 2 45.12 0.96 6.45
CA TYR A 2 45.54 -0.41 6.06
C TYR A 2 45.92 -0.58 4.59
N ALA A 3 46.34 0.49 3.90
CA ALA A 3 46.59 0.46 2.45
C ALA A 3 47.70 -0.54 2.06
N ASP A 4 48.67 -0.76 2.94
CA ASP A 4 49.77 -1.72 2.79
C ASP A 4 49.38 -3.18 3.09
N LEU A 5 48.15 -3.42 3.57
CA LEU A 5 47.59 -4.75 3.81
C LEU A 5 46.65 -5.22 2.69
N VAL A 6 46.17 -4.31 1.84
CA VAL A 6 45.31 -4.66 0.71
C VAL A 6 46.06 -5.62 -0.23
N GLY A 7 45.40 -6.71 -0.62
CA GLY A 7 45.97 -7.80 -1.42
C GLY A 7 46.72 -8.87 -0.62
N LYS A 8 46.89 -8.70 0.70
CA LYS A 8 47.37 -9.77 1.60
C LYS A 8 46.19 -10.58 2.13
N THR A 9 46.50 -11.64 2.89
CA THR A 9 45.51 -12.46 3.59
C THR A 9 45.60 -12.29 5.11
N CYS A 10 44.49 -12.54 5.80
CA CYS A 10 44.45 -12.75 7.24
C CYS A 10 43.88 -14.14 7.56
N ILE A 11 44.15 -14.67 8.75
CA ILE A 11 43.66 -15.98 9.17
C ILE A 11 42.38 -15.80 9.98
N LEU A 12 41.31 -16.49 9.58
CA LEU A 12 40.07 -16.56 10.35
C LEU A 12 40.29 -17.36 11.64
N PRO A 13 40.11 -16.76 12.83
CA PRO A 13 40.22 -17.48 14.09
C PRO A 13 39.29 -18.69 14.18
N GLN A 14 39.71 -19.72 14.92
CA GLN A 14 38.98 -20.98 15.17
C GLN A 14 38.71 -21.87 13.94
N VAL A 15 38.86 -21.34 12.72
CA VAL A 15 38.70 -22.08 11.46
C VAL A 15 40.05 -22.28 10.78
N GLY A 16 40.91 -21.26 10.74
CA GLY A 16 42.21 -21.30 10.06
C GLY A 16 42.17 -20.92 8.58
N ARG A 17 41.02 -20.47 8.07
CA ARG A 17 40.85 -20.06 6.67
C ARG A 17 41.63 -18.79 6.36
N GLU A 18 42.32 -18.75 5.22
CA GLU A 18 42.88 -17.51 4.68
C GLU A 18 41.77 -16.64 4.05
N ILE A 19 41.65 -15.40 4.51
CA ILE A 19 40.69 -14.41 3.99
C ILE A 19 41.46 -13.29 3.29
N PRO A 20 41.14 -12.97 2.02
CA PRO A 20 41.77 -11.85 1.33
C PRO A 20 41.34 -10.51 1.92
N ILE A 21 42.28 -9.57 2.00
CA ILE A 21 42.04 -8.19 2.40
C ILE A 21 41.83 -7.35 1.13
N VAL A 22 40.61 -6.88 0.92
CA VAL A 22 40.21 -6.09 -0.26
C VAL A 22 39.89 -4.65 0.14
N ALA A 23 39.95 -3.74 -0.85
CA ALA A 23 39.52 -2.35 -0.68
C ALA A 23 38.16 -2.16 -1.35
N ASP A 24 37.22 -1.51 -0.65
CA ASP A 24 35.89 -1.20 -1.15
C ASP A 24 35.39 0.10 -0.51
N GLU A 25 34.51 0.84 -1.20
CA GLU A 25 33.95 2.11 -0.73
C GLU A 25 32.94 1.93 0.41
N TYR A 26 32.44 0.70 0.64
CA TYR A 26 31.50 0.41 1.72
C TYR A 26 32.10 0.55 3.12
N ALA A 27 33.40 0.30 3.28
CA ALA A 27 34.05 0.39 4.60
C ALA A 27 34.33 1.86 4.97
N ASP A 28 33.76 2.33 6.08
CA ASP A 28 34.05 3.66 6.63
C ASP A 28 35.36 3.63 7.44
N PRO A 29 36.40 4.38 7.02
CA PRO A 29 37.66 4.44 7.76
C PRO A 29 37.51 5.01 9.17
N GLU A 30 36.49 5.83 9.44
CA GLU A 30 36.27 6.47 10.74
C GLU A 30 35.47 5.59 11.72
N GLN A 31 34.76 4.57 11.23
CA GLN A 31 33.94 3.68 12.05
C GLN A 31 34.75 2.48 12.58
N GLY A 32 34.70 2.27 13.91
CA GLY A 32 35.39 1.15 14.57
C GLY A 32 36.89 1.11 14.24
N SER A 33 37.39 -0.05 13.77
CA SER A 33 38.79 -0.18 13.34
C SER A 33 39.09 0.50 11.99
N GLY A 34 38.07 0.80 11.19
CA GLY A 34 38.20 1.18 9.77
C GLY A 34 38.39 -0.03 8.84
N ALA A 35 38.13 -1.25 9.32
CA ALA A 35 38.05 -2.48 8.55
C ALA A 35 36.85 -3.31 9.02
N VAL A 36 36.11 -3.89 8.08
CA VAL A 36 34.83 -4.59 8.35
C VAL A 36 34.93 -6.05 7.91
N LYS A 37 34.41 -6.98 8.71
CA LYS A 37 34.30 -8.39 8.30
C LYS A 37 33.33 -8.50 7.12
N MET A 38 33.64 -9.33 6.12
CA MET A 38 32.73 -9.59 5.00
C MET A 38 32.18 -11.00 5.09
N THR A 39 30.86 -11.12 5.17
CA THR A 39 30.11 -12.38 5.23
C THR A 39 29.01 -12.41 4.15
N PRO A 40 29.38 -12.54 2.86
CA PRO A 40 28.46 -12.31 1.73
C PRO A 40 27.18 -13.15 1.71
N ALA A 41 27.16 -14.32 2.36
CA ALA A 41 25.98 -15.17 2.42
C ALA A 41 24.97 -14.78 3.51
N HIS A 42 25.33 -13.85 4.42
CA HIS A 42 24.59 -13.56 5.66
C HIS A 42 24.32 -12.08 5.90
N ASP A 43 24.69 -11.20 4.98
CA ASP A 43 24.39 -9.77 5.03
C ASP A 43 24.25 -9.21 3.61
N PHE A 44 23.25 -8.34 3.39
CA PHE A 44 22.96 -7.81 2.06
C PHE A 44 24.04 -6.87 1.53
N ASN A 45 24.66 -6.07 2.40
CA ASN A 45 25.74 -5.19 1.98
C ASN A 45 27.02 -5.99 1.71
N ASP A 46 27.32 -6.97 2.58
CA ASP A 46 28.44 -7.89 2.38
C ASP A 46 28.26 -8.70 1.09
N PHE A 47 27.03 -9.07 0.71
CA PHE A 47 26.73 -9.76 -0.54
C PHE A 47 27.12 -8.90 -1.76
N GLU A 48 26.78 -7.61 -1.75
CA GLU A 48 27.10 -6.70 -2.84
C GLU A 48 28.60 -6.38 -2.90
N VAL A 49 29.28 -6.21 -1.77
CA VAL A 49 30.75 -6.14 -1.73
C VAL A 49 31.36 -7.44 -2.26
N GLY A 50 30.82 -8.58 -1.81
CA GLY A 50 31.24 -9.91 -2.24
C GLY A 50 31.16 -10.10 -3.74
N LYS A 51 30.07 -9.65 -4.38
CA LYS A 51 29.95 -9.62 -5.84
C LYS A 51 31.00 -8.75 -6.50
N ARG A 52 31.18 -7.49 -6.05
CA ARG A 52 32.15 -6.56 -6.65
C ARG A 52 33.58 -7.05 -6.56
N GLN A 53 33.93 -7.69 -5.45
CA GLN A 53 35.28 -8.16 -5.13
C GLN A 53 35.48 -9.65 -5.45
N ASN A 54 34.47 -10.31 -6.03
CA ASN A 54 34.46 -11.75 -6.34
C ASN A 54 34.83 -12.63 -5.14
N LEU A 55 34.26 -12.32 -3.96
CA LEU A 55 34.43 -13.09 -2.75
C LEU A 55 33.54 -14.33 -2.77
N ARG A 56 34.03 -15.38 -2.10
CA ARG A 56 33.29 -16.63 -1.96
C ARG A 56 32.05 -16.45 -1.07
N LEU A 57 30.94 -17.02 -1.51
CA LEU A 57 29.71 -17.13 -0.73
C LEU A 57 29.76 -18.40 0.11
N ILE A 58 29.70 -18.27 1.44
CA ILE A 58 29.77 -19.43 2.36
C ILE A 58 28.56 -19.34 3.30
N ASN A 59 27.55 -20.15 3.05
CA ASN A 59 26.45 -20.30 3.97
C ASN A 59 26.89 -21.15 5.17
N VAL A 60 26.58 -20.71 6.40
CA VAL A 60 26.90 -21.41 7.66
C VAL A 60 25.67 -21.69 8.50
N PHE A 61 24.47 -21.39 8.00
CA PHE A 61 23.21 -21.67 8.69
C PHE A 61 22.35 -22.63 7.89
N ASP A 62 21.53 -23.40 8.57
CA ASP A 62 20.41 -24.11 7.98
C ASP A 62 19.13 -23.25 8.02
N ARG A 63 18.02 -23.80 7.51
CA ARG A 63 16.70 -23.13 7.49
C ARG A 63 16.12 -22.83 8.87
N HIS A 64 16.68 -23.39 9.93
CA HIS A 64 16.29 -23.18 11.33
C HIS A 64 17.25 -22.21 12.04
N ALA A 65 18.16 -21.58 11.29
CA ALA A 65 19.20 -20.70 11.82
C ALA A 65 20.13 -21.40 12.83
N CYS A 66 20.33 -22.71 12.64
CA CYS A 66 21.33 -23.51 13.34
C CYS A 66 22.59 -23.66 12.48
N LEU A 67 23.75 -23.86 13.12
CA LEU A 67 25.04 -23.92 12.41
C LEU A 67 25.15 -25.13 11.45
N LEU A 68 25.34 -24.86 10.16
CA LEU A 68 25.60 -25.84 9.10
C LEU A 68 27.10 -25.88 8.78
N LEU A 69 27.87 -26.71 9.49
CA LEU A 69 29.33 -26.77 9.40
C LEU A 69 29.86 -28.15 8.95
N LYS A 70 29.29 -29.25 9.47
CA LYS A 70 29.62 -30.60 9.02
C LYS A 70 28.93 -30.87 7.68
N ASP A 71 29.60 -31.64 6.82
CA ASP A 71 29.16 -31.97 5.46
C ASP A 71 28.86 -30.74 4.58
N ASN A 72 29.45 -29.58 4.93
CA ASN A 72 29.36 -28.34 4.17
C ASN A 72 30.69 -28.10 3.44
N GLU A 73 30.75 -28.51 2.17
CA GLU A 73 31.94 -28.37 1.33
C GLU A 73 32.40 -26.90 1.26
N ASP A 74 31.47 -25.96 1.24
CA ASP A 74 31.80 -24.54 1.21
C ASP A 74 32.51 -24.03 2.46
N PHE A 75 32.15 -24.62 3.61
CA PHE A 75 32.74 -24.29 4.90
C PHE A 75 34.12 -24.91 5.11
N VAL A 76 34.43 -26.06 4.51
CA VAL A 76 35.71 -26.77 4.74
C VAL A 76 36.73 -26.57 3.62
N GLU A 77 36.31 -26.18 2.42
CA GLU A 77 37.25 -26.01 1.31
C GLU A 77 38.30 -24.91 1.59
N GLY A 78 39.56 -25.26 1.37
CA GLY A 78 40.72 -24.39 1.59
C GLY A 78 41.11 -24.21 3.06
N VAL A 79 40.59 -25.06 3.95
CA VAL A 79 40.89 -25.03 5.38
C VAL A 79 41.69 -26.27 5.78
N GLU A 80 42.84 -26.08 6.42
CA GLU A 80 43.67 -27.17 6.92
C GLU A 80 43.09 -27.79 8.20
N PRO A 81 43.13 -29.13 8.37
CA PRO A 81 42.69 -29.78 9.60
C PRO A 81 43.44 -29.26 10.83
N SER A 82 42.70 -28.91 11.88
CA SER A 82 43.24 -28.46 13.15
C SER A 82 42.31 -28.83 14.31
N LYS A 83 42.85 -28.91 15.52
CA LYS A 83 42.05 -29.20 16.72
C LYS A 83 41.01 -28.09 16.97
N GLU A 84 41.37 -26.86 16.64
CA GLU A 84 40.51 -25.69 16.71
C GLU A 84 39.33 -25.82 15.74
N LEU A 85 39.60 -26.27 14.49
CA LEU A 85 38.58 -26.55 13.50
C LEU A 85 37.65 -27.69 13.96
N ASP A 86 38.19 -28.80 14.47
CA ASP A 86 37.38 -29.93 14.99
C ASP A 86 36.38 -29.45 16.07
N THR A 87 36.87 -28.63 17.00
CA THR A 87 36.04 -28.04 18.06
C THR A 87 34.96 -27.10 17.49
N THR A 88 35.26 -26.38 16.42
CA THR A 88 34.29 -25.52 15.72
C THR A 88 33.26 -26.36 14.98
N LEU A 89 33.67 -27.43 14.31
CA LEU A 89 32.76 -28.37 13.64
C LEU A 89 31.79 -29.03 14.63
N ASP A 90 32.21 -29.29 15.88
CA ASP A 90 31.34 -29.84 16.92
C ASP A 90 30.19 -28.92 17.34
N MET A 91 30.22 -27.64 16.96
CA MET A 91 29.11 -26.71 17.14
C MET A 91 28.00 -26.87 16.08
N HIS A 92 28.18 -27.77 15.10
CA HIS A 92 27.17 -28.05 14.09
C HIS A 92 25.81 -28.42 14.72
N GLY A 93 24.73 -27.83 14.21
CA GLY A 93 23.36 -27.98 14.71
C GLY A 93 23.01 -27.10 15.90
N MET A 94 23.94 -26.32 16.44
CA MET A 94 23.67 -25.39 17.53
C MET A 94 22.92 -24.14 17.03
N ASP A 95 21.98 -23.63 17.82
CA ASP A 95 21.32 -22.34 17.55
C ASP A 95 22.36 -21.21 17.47
N ARG A 96 22.17 -20.28 16.53
CA ARG A 96 23.11 -19.19 16.29
C ARG A 96 23.44 -18.33 17.51
N PHE A 97 22.50 -18.11 18.44
CA PHE A 97 22.74 -17.27 19.61
C PHE A 97 23.53 -18.02 20.68
N GLU A 98 23.27 -19.31 20.83
CA GLU A 98 24.08 -20.20 21.68
C GLU A 98 25.50 -20.31 21.12
N ALA A 99 25.61 -20.53 19.82
CA ALA A 99 26.89 -20.57 19.12
C ALA A 99 27.68 -19.28 19.25
N ARG A 100 27.03 -18.12 19.11
CA ARG A 100 27.66 -16.80 19.27
C ARG A 100 28.31 -16.65 20.65
N LYS A 101 27.63 -17.07 21.72
CA LYS A 101 28.18 -17.00 23.09
C LYS A 101 29.44 -17.85 23.21
N LEU A 102 29.38 -19.10 22.74
CA LEU A 102 30.53 -20.02 22.80
C LEU A 102 31.71 -19.52 21.95
N ILE A 103 31.45 -18.95 20.77
CA ILE A 103 32.50 -18.37 19.92
C ILE A 103 33.19 -17.22 20.65
N VAL A 104 32.44 -16.33 21.32
CA VAL A 104 33.01 -15.21 22.10
C VAL A 104 33.87 -15.72 23.25
N GLU A 105 33.39 -16.69 24.03
CA GLU A 105 34.16 -17.31 25.12
C GLU A 105 35.47 -17.94 24.61
N ARG A 106 35.43 -18.61 23.46
CA ARG A 106 36.62 -19.20 22.82
C ARG A 106 37.60 -18.13 22.32
N MET A 107 37.10 -17.02 21.77
CA MET A 107 37.95 -15.89 21.35
C MET A 107 38.65 -15.24 22.55
N GLU A 108 37.94 -15.08 23.66
CA GLU A 108 38.51 -14.55 24.92
C GLU A 108 39.57 -15.49 25.49
N ALA A 109 39.27 -16.79 25.57
CA ALA A 109 40.22 -17.80 26.05
C ALA A 109 41.48 -17.90 25.19
N ALA A 110 41.38 -17.62 23.89
CA ALA A 110 42.51 -17.57 22.96
C ALA A 110 43.29 -16.24 22.99
N GLY A 111 42.83 -15.24 23.75
CA GLY A 111 43.42 -13.89 23.78
C GLY A 111 43.23 -13.11 22.46
N LEU A 112 42.23 -13.47 21.66
CA LEU A 112 41.91 -12.85 20.37
C LEU A 112 40.75 -11.86 20.46
N LEU A 113 40.08 -11.77 21.61
CA LEU A 113 39.05 -10.78 21.89
C LEU A 113 39.70 -9.54 22.51
N GLN A 114 39.62 -8.39 21.83
CA GLN A 114 40.16 -7.13 22.32
C GLN A 114 39.22 -6.47 23.34
N GLU A 115 37.95 -6.27 22.97
CA GLU A 115 36.96 -5.59 23.80
C GLU A 115 35.53 -6.03 23.43
N VAL A 116 34.60 -5.83 24.36
CA VAL A 116 33.16 -6.00 24.16
C VAL A 116 32.48 -4.73 24.64
N GLU A 117 31.73 -4.09 23.75
CA GLU A 117 31.01 -2.85 24.03
C GLU A 117 29.52 -3.00 23.72
N ASP A 118 28.68 -2.33 24.50
CA ASP A 118 27.26 -2.24 24.21
C ASP A 118 27.04 -1.35 22.98
N HIS A 119 26.31 -1.88 21.99
CA HIS A 119 26.06 -1.19 20.74
C HIS A 119 24.58 -1.24 20.35
N GLU A 120 23.95 -0.07 20.32
CA GLU A 120 22.61 0.07 19.75
C GLU A 120 22.69 -0.04 18.23
N HIS A 121 21.94 -0.99 17.68
CA HIS A 121 21.83 -1.21 16.24
C HIS A 121 20.39 -1.54 15.86
N ALA A 122 20.05 -1.29 14.59
CA ALA A 122 18.75 -1.64 14.04
C ALA A 122 18.75 -3.10 13.57
N LEU A 123 17.77 -3.89 14.03
CA LEU A 123 17.57 -5.27 13.60
C LEU A 123 16.25 -5.40 12.83
N PRO A 124 16.25 -6.08 11.67
CA PRO A 124 15.03 -6.38 10.96
C PRO A 124 14.28 -7.51 11.67
N PHE A 125 12.98 -7.33 11.89
CA PHE A 125 12.10 -8.35 12.46
C PHE A 125 11.01 -8.71 11.46
N GLY A 126 10.63 -9.99 11.43
CA GLY A 126 9.46 -10.46 10.71
C GLY A 126 8.21 -9.75 11.24
N ASP A 127 7.44 -9.14 10.36
CA ASP A 127 6.26 -8.34 10.70
C ASP A 127 5.20 -9.13 11.49
N ARG A 128 5.08 -10.43 11.20
CA ARG A 128 4.13 -11.36 11.82
C ARG A 128 4.73 -12.18 12.97
N SER A 129 5.97 -12.63 12.83
CA SER A 129 6.61 -13.54 13.79
C SER A 129 7.31 -12.80 14.93
N ASN A 130 7.71 -11.54 14.72
CA ASN A 130 8.56 -10.78 15.61
C ASN A 130 9.90 -11.48 15.92
N VAL A 131 10.40 -12.29 14.98
CA VAL A 131 11.72 -12.94 15.02
C VAL A 131 12.68 -12.19 14.11
N ILE A 132 13.95 -12.13 14.48
CA ILE A 132 15.01 -11.50 13.66
C ILE A 132 15.08 -12.18 12.29
N ILE A 133 15.10 -11.37 11.23
CA ILE A 133 15.25 -11.84 9.86
C ILE A 133 16.72 -12.14 9.60
N GLU A 134 17.00 -13.35 9.12
CA GLU A 134 18.33 -13.78 8.70
C GLU A 134 18.40 -13.79 7.15
N PRO A 135 19.42 -13.17 6.55
CA PRO A 135 19.70 -13.37 5.13
C PRO A 135 20.07 -14.83 4.87
N PHE A 136 19.49 -15.41 3.82
CA PHE A 136 19.67 -16.82 3.49
C PHE A 136 19.72 -16.98 1.97
N LEU A 137 20.81 -17.57 1.46
CA LEU A 137 20.99 -17.79 0.02
C LEU A 137 20.10 -18.93 -0.44
N THR A 138 19.19 -18.62 -1.36
CA THR A 138 18.30 -19.58 -2.00
C THR A 138 18.14 -19.24 -3.47
N GLU A 139 17.91 -20.26 -4.28
CA GLU A 139 17.44 -20.05 -5.65
C GLU A 139 15.97 -19.65 -5.60
N GLN A 140 15.63 -18.57 -6.31
CA GLN A 140 14.31 -17.96 -6.30
C GLN A 140 14.01 -17.38 -7.68
N TRP A 141 12.73 -17.28 -8.00
CA TRP A 141 12.20 -16.59 -9.18
C TRP A 141 12.18 -15.08 -8.99
N TYR A 142 12.75 -14.36 -9.96
CA TYR A 142 12.79 -12.90 -10.00
C TYR A 142 12.19 -12.34 -11.29
N VAL A 143 11.51 -11.21 -11.15
CA VAL A 143 11.13 -10.34 -12.28
C VAL A 143 12.17 -9.24 -12.43
N ASP A 144 12.57 -8.97 -13.67
CA ASP A 144 13.36 -7.79 -14.05
C ASP A 144 12.52 -6.51 -13.90
N ALA A 145 12.41 -6.06 -12.65
CA ALA A 145 11.64 -4.89 -12.29
C ALA A 145 12.25 -3.59 -12.82
N GLU A 146 13.57 -3.55 -13.07
CA GLU A 146 14.23 -2.37 -13.64
C GLU A 146 13.72 -2.10 -15.06
N THR A 147 13.61 -3.14 -15.88
CA THR A 147 13.07 -3.04 -17.23
C THR A 147 11.59 -2.65 -17.21
N LEU A 148 10.78 -3.28 -16.35
CA LEU A 148 9.35 -2.99 -16.25
C LEU A 148 9.03 -1.61 -15.65
N ALA A 149 9.92 -1.06 -14.81
CA ALA A 149 9.73 0.25 -14.21
C ALA A 149 9.87 1.40 -15.22
N LYS A 150 10.66 1.24 -16.30
CA LYS A 150 10.99 2.32 -17.25
C LYS A 150 9.73 2.95 -17.87
N PRO A 151 8.77 2.21 -18.46
CA PRO A 151 7.53 2.81 -18.97
C PRO A 151 6.69 3.47 -17.87
N ALA A 152 6.59 2.84 -16.69
CA ALA A 152 5.80 3.33 -15.57
C ALA A 152 6.37 4.63 -14.97
N ILE A 153 7.69 4.80 -14.94
CA ILE A 153 8.34 6.06 -14.55
C ILE A 153 7.99 7.14 -15.57
N LYS A 154 8.16 6.84 -16.86
CA LYS A 154 7.91 7.78 -17.95
C LYS A 154 6.46 8.27 -17.98
N ALA A 155 5.49 7.39 -17.76
CA ALA A 155 4.07 7.76 -17.70
C ALA A 155 3.76 8.84 -16.65
N VAL A 156 4.44 8.80 -15.49
CA VAL A 156 4.26 9.82 -14.44
C VAL A 156 5.06 11.09 -14.77
N GLU A 157 6.24 10.97 -15.37
CA GLU A 157 7.03 12.13 -15.82
C GLU A 157 6.33 12.93 -16.93
N ASP A 158 5.69 12.24 -17.87
CA ASP A 158 4.97 12.84 -19.00
C ASP A 158 3.56 13.32 -18.60
N GLY A 159 3.04 12.89 -17.45
CA GLY A 159 1.72 13.26 -16.94
C GLY A 159 0.56 12.42 -17.48
N ASP A 160 0.85 11.27 -18.09
CA ASP A 160 -0.18 10.27 -18.47
C ASP A 160 -0.86 9.66 -17.24
N THR A 161 -0.13 9.59 -16.13
CA THR A 161 -0.65 9.27 -14.80
C THR A 161 -0.22 10.35 -13.80
N VAL A 162 -1.17 10.94 -13.07
CA VAL A 162 -0.92 12.02 -12.10
C VAL A 162 -1.25 11.57 -10.68
N PHE A 163 -0.36 11.83 -9.72
CA PHE A 163 -0.65 11.57 -8.30
C PHE A 163 -1.36 12.76 -7.67
N VAL A 164 -2.40 12.47 -6.89
CA VAL A 164 -3.16 13.46 -6.12
C VAL A 164 -3.10 13.10 -4.64
N PRO A 165 -2.42 13.89 -3.78
CA PRO A 165 -1.64 15.08 -4.11
C PRO A 165 -0.27 14.79 -4.76
N LYS A 166 0.24 15.78 -5.51
CA LYS A 166 1.45 15.67 -6.34
C LYS A 166 2.73 15.33 -5.57
N ASN A 167 2.79 15.60 -4.27
CA ASN A 167 3.98 15.31 -3.46
C ASN A 167 4.32 13.81 -3.40
N TRP A 168 3.34 12.91 -3.62
CA TRP A 168 3.58 11.46 -3.65
C TRP A 168 4.36 10.98 -4.88
N GLU A 169 4.45 11.79 -5.94
CA GLU A 169 5.34 11.49 -7.07
C GLU A 169 6.79 11.35 -6.61
N LYS A 170 7.22 12.16 -5.62
CA LYS A 170 8.58 12.07 -5.07
C LYS A 170 8.85 10.69 -4.48
N THR A 171 7.94 10.20 -3.64
CA THR A 171 8.04 8.87 -3.03
C THR A 171 8.00 7.79 -4.11
N TYR A 172 7.08 7.90 -5.08
CA TYR A 172 6.99 6.98 -6.20
C TYR A 172 8.33 6.91 -6.98
N PHE A 173 8.90 8.05 -7.36
CA PHE A 173 10.17 8.08 -8.10
C PHE A 173 11.37 7.59 -7.29
N GLU A 174 11.43 7.89 -5.99
CA GLU A 174 12.48 7.40 -5.10
C GLU A 174 12.53 5.88 -5.06
N TRP A 175 11.36 5.23 -5.01
CA TRP A 175 11.25 3.78 -5.07
C TRP A 175 11.51 3.22 -6.47
N MET A 176 10.90 3.80 -7.50
CA MET A 176 10.96 3.27 -8.87
C MET A 176 12.35 3.39 -9.49
N ARG A 177 13.10 4.46 -9.18
CA ARG A 177 14.45 4.66 -9.72
C ARG A 177 15.53 3.82 -9.03
N ASN A 178 15.25 3.31 -7.82
CA ASN A 178 16.15 2.45 -7.05
C ASN A 178 15.62 1.00 -6.94
N ILE A 179 14.69 0.62 -7.82
CA ILE A 179 14.00 -0.67 -7.76
C ILE A 179 14.99 -1.82 -7.94
N GLN A 180 14.90 -2.82 -7.07
CA GLN A 180 15.68 -4.05 -7.15
C GLN A 180 14.90 -5.14 -7.89
N PRO A 181 15.57 -6.19 -8.42
CA PRO A 181 14.89 -7.36 -8.94
C PRO A 181 13.83 -7.87 -7.96
N TRP A 182 12.62 -8.08 -8.45
CA TRP A 182 11.50 -8.43 -7.59
C TRP A 182 11.44 -9.94 -7.44
N CYS A 183 11.78 -10.46 -6.26
CA CYS A 183 11.56 -11.87 -5.93
C CYS A 183 10.05 -12.17 -5.87
N ILE A 184 9.56 -13.01 -6.77
CA ILE A 184 8.14 -13.36 -6.92
C ILE A 184 7.78 -14.72 -6.33
N SER A 185 8.75 -15.52 -5.91
CA SER A 185 8.57 -16.86 -5.34
C SER A 185 8.48 -16.81 -3.83
N ARG A 186 7.63 -17.66 -3.25
CA ARG A 186 7.38 -17.74 -1.82
C ARG A 186 7.19 -19.20 -1.43
N GLN A 187 7.89 -19.62 -0.37
CA GLN A 187 7.76 -20.95 0.24
C GLN A 187 6.53 -20.97 1.18
N LEU A 188 5.36 -20.67 0.64
CA LEU A 188 4.08 -20.61 1.36
C LEU A 188 3.11 -21.63 0.76
N TRP A 189 2.18 -22.12 1.59
CA TRP A 189 1.14 -23.04 1.12
C TRP A 189 -0.02 -22.35 0.40
N TRP A 190 -0.17 -21.04 0.58
CA TRP A 190 -1.25 -20.27 0.00
C TRP A 190 -0.72 -19.29 -1.04
N GLY A 191 -1.14 -19.47 -2.29
CA GLY A 191 -0.81 -18.63 -3.43
C GLY A 191 -1.00 -19.39 -4.73
N HIS A 192 -0.69 -18.76 -5.85
CA HIS A 192 -0.72 -19.41 -7.15
C HIS A 192 0.59 -20.17 -7.35
N GLN A 193 0.55 -21.50 -7.44
CA GLN A 193 1.76 -22.30 -7.67
C GLN A 193 2.46 -21.86 -8.96
N ILE A 194 3.79 -21.69 -8.91
CA ILE A 194 4.56 -21.24 -10.06
C ILE A 194 4.43 -22.26 -11.20
N PRO A 195 4.16 -21.83 -12.44
CA PRO A 195 4.05 -22.72 -13.58
C PRO A 195 5.44 -23.03 -14.17
N ALA A 196 6.32 -23.58 -13.33
CA ALA A 196 7.66 -24.03 -13.70
C ALA A 196 7.85 -25.49 -13.29
N TRP A 197 8.51 -26.27 -14.14
CA TRP A 197 8.77 -27.68 -13.94
C TRP A 197 10.24 -27.99 -14.16
N TYR A 198 10.78 -28.86 -13.32
CA TYR A 198 12.16 -29.30 -13.35
C TYR A 198 12.28 -30.68 -13.98
N GLY A 199 13.20 -30.81 -14.92
CA GLY A 199 13.67 -32.09 -15.44
C GLY A 199 14.63 -32.80 -14.47
N PRO A 200 14.97 -34.07 -14.74
CA PRO A 200 15.82 -34.88 -13.86
C PRO A 200 17.26 -34.37 -13.72
N ASP A 201 17.70 -33.49 -14.60
CA ASP A 201 19.01 -32.83 -14.57
C ASP A 201 18.95 -31.35 -14.12
N GLY A 202 17.78 -30.89 -13.68
CA GLY A 202 17.56 -29.50 -13.24
C GLY A 202 17.18 -28.52 -14.35
N GLU A 203 17.05 -28.95 -15.61
CA GLU A 203 16.55 -28.10 -16.69
C GLU A 203 15.13 -27.61 -16.37
N VAL A 204 14.87 -26.33 -16.62
CA VAL A 204 13.61 -25.67 -16.22
C VAL A 204 12.70 -25.45 -17.43
N PHE A 205 11.45 -25.92 -17.34
CA PHE A 205 10.40 -25.75 -18.33
C PHE A 205 9.30 -24.85 -17.74
N VAL A 206 9.06 -23.66 -18.33
CA VAL A 206 8.02 -22.72 -17.90
C VAL A 206 6.93 -22.67 -18.96
N GLU A 207 5.72 -23.12 -18.62
CA GLU A 207 4.61 -23.32 -19.57
C GLU A 207 3.25 -23.08 -18.89
N GLU A 208 2.20 -22.75 -19.64
CA GLU A 208 0.89 -22.47 -19.03
C GLU A 208 0.26 -23.69 -18.33
N THR A 209 0.61 -24.90 -18.78
CA THR A 209 0.07 -26.16 -18.24
C THR A 209 1.14 -27.24 -18.18
N GLU A 210 0.94 -28.22 -17.30
CA GLU A 210 1.82 -29.39 -17.19
C GLU A 210 1.92 -30.18 -18.50
N GLY A 211 0.82 -30.28 -19.27
CA GLY A 211 0.84 -30.96 -20.56
C GLY A 211 1.78 -30.30 -21.58
N LEU A 212 1.83 -28.96 -21.58
CA LEU A 212 2.76 -28.20 -22.41
C LEU A 212 4.21 -28.37 -21.93
N ALA A 213 4.44 -28.35 -20.62
CA ALA A 213 5.76 -28.62 -20.03
C ALA A 213 6.28 -30.01 -20.41
N LEU A 214 5.45 -31.05 -20.29
CA LEU A 214 5.80 -32.42 -20.70
C LEU A 214 6.13 -32.51 -22.18
N ALA A 215 5.37 -31.81 -23.04
CA ALA A 215 5.65 -31.77 -24.47
C ALA A 215 6.95 -31.01 -24.80
N ALA A 216 7.29 -29.96 -24.05
CA ALA A 216 8.56 -29.24 -24.17
C ALA A 216 9.73 -30.11 -23.74
N ALA A 217 9.61 -30.81 -22.62
CA ALA A 217 10.61 -31.75 -22.14
C ALA A 217 10.82 -32.92 -23.11
N GLU A 218 9.75 -33.47 -23.70
CA GLU A 218 9.89 -34.52 -24.71
C GLU A 218 10.65 -34.05 -25.96
N ARG A 219 10.47 -32.80 -26.38
CA ARG A 219 11.26 -32.20 -27.47
C ARG A 219 12.74 -32.02 -27.08
N HIS A 220 13.01 -31.65 -25.83
CA HIS A 220 14.36 -31.44 -25.32
C HIS A 220 15.13 -32.76 -25.15
N TYR A 221 14.54 -33.74 -24.46
CA TYR A 221 15.18 -35.03 -24.15
C TYR A 221 15.00 -36.10 -25.23
N GLY A 222 14.10 -35.88 -26.20
CA GLY A 222 13.76 -36.87 -27.24
C GLY A 222 12.96 -38.08 -26.73
N THR A 223 12.51 -38.04 -25.48
CA THR A 223 11.71 -39.09 -24.85
C THR A 223 10.79 -38.49 -23.80
N ARG A 224 9.69 -39.19 -23.51
CA ARG A 224 8.79 -38.82 -22.42
C ARG A 224 9.53 -38.87 -21.09
N THR A 225 9.63 -37.72 -20.45
CA THR A 225 10.40 -37.51 -19.22
C THR A 225 9.47 -37.05 -18.11
N MET A 226 9.68 -37.57 -16.90
CA MET A 226 8.94 -37.13 -15.73
C MET A 226 9.46 -35.77 -15.29
N LEU A 227 8.55 -34.87 -14.95
CA LEU A 227 8.87 -33.53 -14.46
C LEU A 227 8.33 -33.34 -13.04
N GLU A 228 9.01 -32.51 -12.27
CA GLU A 228 8.57 -32.09 -10.94
C GLU A 228 8.20 -30.61 -10.98
N ARG A 229 6.97 -30.25 -10.60
CA ARG A 229 6.56 -28.84 -10.59
C ARG A 229 7.16 -28.14 -9.36
N ASP A 230 7.61 -26.91 -9.56
CA ASP A 230 8.04 -26.05 -8.46
C ASP A 230 6.96 -25.96 -7.37
N GLU A 231 7.37 -26.19 -6.12
CA GLU A 231 6.48 -26.16 -4.96
C GLU A 231 6.18 -24.73 -4.50
N ASP A 232 6.95 -23.75 -4.97
CA ASP A 232 6.77 -22.35 -4.62
C ASP A 232 5.47 -21.77 -5.19
N VAL A 233 4.94 -20.77 -4.47
CA VAL A 233 3.81 -19.97 -4.91
C VAL A 233 4.24 -18.55 -5.24
N LEU A 234 3.49 -17.91 -6.12
CA LEU A 234 3.66 -16.51 -6.48
C LEU A 234 3.31 -15.59 -5.31
N ASP A 235 4.10 -14.53 -5.17
CA ASP A 235 3.85 -13.40 -4.27
C ASP A 235 2.43 -12.86 -4.44
N THR A 236 1.77 -12.48 -3.34
CA THR A 236 0.43 -11.88 -3.40
C THR A 236 0.42 -10.57 -4.19
N TRP A 237 1.54 -9.83 -4.17
CA TRP A 237 1.68 -8.63 -5.00
C TRP A 237 1.79 -8.93 -6.49
N PHE A 238 2.18 -10.15 -6.88
CA PHE A 238 2.23 -10.59 -8.28
C PHE A 238 0.82 -10.67 -8.88
N SER A 239 -0.10 -11.34 -8.19
CA SER A 239 -1.50 -11.39 -8.62
C SER A 239 -2.20 -10.04 -8.48
N SER A 240 -1.94 -9.30 -7.41
CA SER A 240 -2.55 -7.96 -7.20
C SER A 240 -2.12 -6.93 -8.24
N ALA A 241 -0.92 -7.08 -8.82
CA ALA A 241 -0.44 -6.25 -9.92
C ALA A 241 -1.25 -6.44 -11.21
N LEU A 242 -1.93 -7.58 -11.37
CA LEU A 242 -2.79 -7.87 -12.53
C LEU A 242 -4.19 -7.26 -12.39
N TRP A 243 -4.53 -6.66 -11.25
CA TRP A 243 -5.89 -6.21 -10.93
C TRP A 243 -6.56 -5.32 -12.00
N PRO A 244 -5.88 -4.32 -12.60
CA PRO A 244 -6.54 -3.37 -13.51
C PRO A 244 -7.11 -4.01 -14.79
N PHE A 245 -6.65 -5.20 -15.17
CA PHE A 245 -7.03 -5.84 -16.42
C PHE A 245 -7.55 -7.27 -16.22
N SER A 246 -7.05 -8.03 -15.25
CA SER A 246 -7.57 -9.38 -14.94
C SER A 246 -9.03 -9.36 -14.47
N THR A 247 -9.45 -8.30 -13.77
CA THR A 247 -10.85 -8.14 -13.34
C THR A 247 -11.82 -7.85 -14.48
N LEU A 248 -11.28 -7.45 -15.64
CA LEU A 248 -12.06 -7.12 -16.83
C LEU A 248 -12.10 -8.28 -17.84
N GLY A 249 -11.47 -9.42 -17.55
CA GLY A 249 -11.50 -10.60 -18.41
C GLY A 249 -10.18 -10.95 -19.08
N TRP A 250 -9.11 -10.19 -18.86
CA TRP A 250 -7.77 -10.59 -19.29
C TRP A 250 -7.40 -11.97 -18.67
N PRO A 251 -6.78 -12.89 -19.41
CA PRO A 251 -6.08 -12.70 -20.68
C PRO A 251 -6.94 -12.64 -21.95
N GLU A 252 -8.26 -12.84 -21.83
CA GLU A 252 -9.17 -12.73 -22.97
C GLU A 252 -9.41 -11.27 -23.38
N GLU A 253 -9.62 -11.03 -24.67
CA GLU A 253 -9.92 -9.70 -25.23
C GLU A 253 -11.41 -9.36 -25.12
N THR A 254 -11.91 -9.18 -23.91
CA THR A 254 -13.32 -8.85 -23.66
C THR A 254 -13.67 -7.40 -24.03
N GLU A 255 -14.95 -7.13 -24.27
CA GLU A 255 -15.45 -5.76 -24.50
C GLU A 255 -15.27 -4.88 -23.26
N GLU A 256 -15.40 -5.45 -22.06
CA GLU A 256 -15.17 -4.77 -20.79
C GLU A 256 -13.71 -4.33 -20.66
N LEU A 257 -12.75 -5.19 -20.99
CA LEU A 257 -11.32 -4.86 -20.97
C LEU A 257 -11.04 -3.70 -21.93
N LYS A 258 -11.54 -3.81 -23.16
CA LYS A 258 -11.36 -2.81 -24.21
C LYS A 258 -11.94 -1.44 -23.85
N ARG A 259 -13.06 -1.44 -23.12
CA ARG A 259 -13.78 -0.22 -22.74
C ARG A 259 -13.25 0.41 -21.45
N TYR A 260 -12.86 -0.39 -20.47
CA TYR A 260 -12.67 0.05 -19.08
C TYR A 260 -11.24 -0.10 -18.55
N TYR A 261 -10.28 -0.64 -19.32
CA TYR A 261 -8.90 -0.79 -18.83
C TYR A 261 -8.28 0.52 -18.35
N LYS A 262 -8.37 1.60 -19.16
CA LYS A 262 -7.85 2.92 -18.79
C LYS A 262 -8.82 3.60 -17.82
N THR A 263 -8.72 3.26 -16.54
CA THR A 263 -9.56 3.82 -15.47
C THR A 263 -9.24 5.29 -15.19
N ASP A 264 -10.21 6.04 -14.66
CA ASP A 264 -10.00 7.47 -14.38
C ASP A 264 -9.21 7.69 -13.08
N VAL A 265 -9.61 7.08 -11.96
CA VAL A 265 -9.01 7.35 -10.64
C VAL A 265 -8.79 6.05 -9.87
N LEU A 266 -7.54 5.77 -9.51
CA LEU A 266 -7.18 4.76 -8.51
C LEU A 266 -7.15 5.42 -7.12
N VAL A 267 -7.95 4.92 -6.18
CA VAL A 267 -8.03 5.43 -4.80
C VAL A 267 -7.32 4.45 -3.86
N THR A 268 -6.31 4.92 -3.12
CA THR A 268 -5.57 4.06 -2.17
C THR A 268 -4.78 4.84 -1.10
N GLY A 269 -4.20 4.13 -0.14
CA GLY A 269 -3.31 4.66 0.89
C GLY A 269 -1.85 4.73 0.43
N PHE A 270 -1.07 5.62 1.04
CA PHE A 270 0.34 5.82 0.67
C PHE A 270 1.24 4.62 1.00
N ASP A 271 0.82 3.75 1.91
CA ASP A 271 1.56 2.59 2.39
C ASP A 271 1.73 1.49 1.35
N ILE A 272 0.91 1.49 0.29
CA ILE A 272 0.97 0.51 -0.81
C ILE A 272 1.26 1.13 -2.19
N ILE A 273 1.81 2.35 -2.23
CA ILE A 273 2.28 2.96 -3.49
C ILE A 273 3.29 2.03 -4.19
N PHE A 274 4.29 1.55 -3.45
CA PHE A 274 5.33 0.69 -4.03
C PHE A 274 4.83 -0.73 -4.31
N PHE A 275 4.09 -1.32 -3.36
CA PHE A 275 3.67 -2.71 -3.44
C PHE A 275 2.51 -2.96 -4.41
N TRP A 276 1.68 -1.95 -4.66
CA TRP A 276 0.49 -2.11 -5.49
C TRP A 276 0.45 -1.16 -6.68
N VAL A 277 0.45 0.16 -6.45
CA VAL A 277 0.34 1.15 -7.53
C VAL A 277 1.44 0.96 -8.58
N ALA A 278 2.70 0.96 -8.14
CA ALA A 278 3.85 0.74 -9.01
C ALA A 278 3.80 -0.62 -9.72
N ARG A 279 3.42 -1.69 -9.02
CA ARG A 279 3.33 -3.03 -9.59
C ARG A 279 2.24 -3.12 -10.66
N MET A 280 1.07 -2.52 -10.42
CA MET A 280 -0.01 -2.39 -11.40
C MET A 280 0.41 -1.59 -12.63
N MET A 281 1.15 -0.49 -12.45
CA MET A 281 1.66 0.27 -13.60
C MET A 281 2.67 -0.54 -14.42
N MET A 282 3.61 -1.22 -13.75
CA MET A 282 4.61 -2.06 -14.43
C MET A 282 3.95 -3.16 -15.26
N PHE A 283 3.02 -3.93 -14.69
CA PHE A 283 2.34 -5.01 -15.39
C PHE A 283 1.34 -4.50 -16.42
N GLY A 284 0.53 -3.50 -16.06
CA GLY A 284 -0.43 -2.88 -16.98
C GLY A 284 0.25 -2.38 -18.24
N MET A 285 1.33 -1.60 -18.11
CA MET A 285 2.06 -1.07 -19.26
C MET A 285 2.89 -2.11 -20.02
N HIS A 286 3.18 -3.25 -19.40
CA HIS A 286 3.87 -4.35 -20.08
C HIS A 286 2.91 -5.17 -20.95
N PHE A 287 1.76 -5.54 -20.39
CA PHE A 287 0.79 -6.44 -21.04
C PHE A 287 -0.24 -5.70 -21.90
N MET A 288 -0.64 -4.48 -21.51
CA MET A 288 -1.68 -3.72 -22.18
C MET A 288 -1.06 -2.64 -23.08
N LYS A 289 -1.32 -2.78 -24.38
CA LYS A 289 -0.80 -1.90 -25.42
C LYS A 289 -1.92 -1.56 -26.39
N ASP A 290 -1.84 -0.34 -26.94
CA ASP A 290 -2.73 0.06 -28.01
C ASP A 290 -2.45 -0.72 -29.31
N GLU A 291 -3.27 -0.49 -30.34
CA GLU A 291 -3.13 -1.14 -31.65
C GLU A 291 -1.76 -0.89 -32.34
N LYS A 292 -0.99 0.11 -31.88
CA LYS A 292 0.34 0.45 -32.38
C LYS A 292 1.46 -0.13 -31.51
N GLY A 293 1.12 -0.89 -30.47
CA GLY A 293 2.08 -1.46 -29.53
C GLY A 293 2.59 -0.48 -28.48
N VAL A 294 1.96 0.69 -28.32
CA VAL A 294 2.32 1.69 -27.30
C VAL A 294 1.70 1.28 -25.97
N PRO A 295 2.49 1.21 -24.88
CA PRO A 295 1.97 0.93 -23.54
C PRO A 295 0.83 1.84 -23.12
N GLU A 296 -0.23 1.27 -22.55
CA GLU A 296 -1.35 2.03 -22.01
C GLU A 296 -1.33 2.03 -20.48
N VAL A 297 -1.50 3.22 -19.89
CA VAL A 297 -1.56 3.37 -18.43
C VAL A 297 -2.86 2.77 -17.87
N PRO A 298 -2.81 2.07 -16.72
CA PRO A 298 -4.00 1.47 -16.11
C PRO A 298 -4.94 2.50 -15.45
N PHE A 299 -4.43 3.67 -15.08
CA PHE A 299 -5.21 4.75 -14.45
C PHE A 299 -4.64 6.12 -14.81
N ARG A 300 -5.52 7.12 -15.00
CA ARG A 300 -5.14 8.51 -15.26
C ARG A 300 -4.70 9.24 -14.00
N GLU A 301 -5.37 8.99 -12.88
CA GLU A 301 -5.07 9.63 -11.60
C GLU A 301 -4.90 8.60 -10.50
N VAL A 302 -3.96 8.87 -9.59
CA VAL A 302 -3.75 8.10 -8.36
C VAL A 302 -4.07 9.00 -7.18
N TYR A 303 -5.26 8.87 -6.62
CA TYR A 303 -5.67 9.59 -5.42
C TYR A 303 -5.17 8.85 -4.17
N ILE A 304 -4.22 9.48 -3.47
CA ILE A 304 -3.63 8.98 -2.24
C ILE A 304 -4.32 9.63 -1.03
N HIS A 305 -5.16 8.85 -0.36
CA HIS A 305 -5.80 9.26 0.88
C HIS A 305 -4.89 9.02 2.09
N ALA A 306 -5.17 9.75 3.17
CA ALA A 306 -4.46 9.57 4.43
C ALA A 306 -4.88 8.28 5.15
N LEU A 307 -4.05 7.81 6.08
CA LEU A 307 -4.37 6.61 6.86
C LEU A 307 -5.22 6.96 8.08
N VAL A 308 -6.15 6.07 8.40
CA VAL A 308 -6.91 6.17 9.65
C VAL A 308 -6.04 5.67 10.80
N ARG A 309 -5.97 6.48 11.85
CA ARG A 309 -5.27 6.21 13.11
C ARG A 309 -6.27 6.23 14.25
N ASP A 310 -5.87 5.67 15.37
CA ASP A 310 -6.64 5.85 16.60
C ASP A 310 -6.65 7.33 17.04
N GLU A 311 -7.45 7.62 18.07
CA GLU A 311 -7.59 8.97 18.64
C GLU A 311 -6.24 9.59 19.10
N LYS A 312 -5.25 8.76 19.45
CA LYS A 312 -3.92 9.18 19.90
C LYS A 312 -2.94 9.35 18.73
N GLY A 313 -3.32 8.94 17.53
CA GLY A 313 -2.51 9.00 16.31
C GLY A 313 -1.65 7.76 16.07
N ALA A 314 -1.82 6.68 16.82
CA ALA A 314 -1.08 5.44 16.56
C ALA A 314 -1.70 4.66 15.40
N LYS A 315 -0.85 3.93 14.65
CA LYS A 315 -1.31 2.96 13.65
C LYS A 315 -2.25 1.97 14.33
N MET A 316 -3.45 1.78 13.76
CA MET A 316 -4.36 0.75 14.22
C MET A 316 -3.80 -0.62 13.83
N SER A 317 -3.72 -1.54 14.79
CA SER A 317 -3.32 -2.94 14.54
C SER A 317 -3.95 -3.89 15.56
N LYS A 318 -4.20 -5.13 15.12
CA LYS A 318 -4.77 -6.19 15.98
C LYS A 318 -3.89 -6.41 17.22
N SER A 319 -2.58 -6.39 17.05
CA SER A 319 -1.59 -6.56 18.12
C SER A 319 -1.62 -5.45 19.18
N LYS A 320 -1.99 -4.21 18.81
CA LYS A 320 -2.09 -3.08 19.74
C LYS A 320 -3.47 -2.97 20.39
N GLY A 321 -4.45 -3.76 19.95
CA GLY A 321 -5.82 -3.73 20.47
C GLY A 321 -6.54 -2.40 20.24
N ASN A 322 -6.03 -1.53 19.36
CA ASN A 322 -6.56 -0.19 19.09
C ASN A 322 -7.33 -0.11 17.77
N ILE A 323 -7.84 -1.25 17.27
CA ILE A 323 -8.72 -1.28 16.11
C ILE A 323 -10.10 -0.81 16.52
N ILE A 324 -10.65 0.08 15.72
CA ILE A 324 -12.06 0.44 15.77
C ILE A 324 -12.75 -0.29 14.62
N ASP A 325 -13.67 -1.20 14.91
CA ASP A 325 -14.45 -1.87 13.88
C ASP A 325 -15.43 -0.85 13.27
N PRO A 326 -15.40 -0.61 11.94
CA PRO A 326 -16.34 0.28 11.30
C PRO A 326 -17.80 -0.16 11.50
N LEU A 327 -18.07 -1.46 11.63
CA LEU A 327 -19.43 -1.98 11.85
C LEU A 327 -19.95 -1.58 13.23
N GLU A 328 -19.12 -1.60 14.27
CA GLU A 328 -19.51 -1.12 15.60
C GLU A 328 -19.89 0.37 15.58
N LEU A 329 -19.15 1.20 14.83
CA LEU A 329 -19.49 2.61 14.66
C LEU A 329 -20.78 2.82 13.86
N ILE A 330 -21.02 1.99 12.85
CA ILE A 330 -22.24 2.01 12.04
C ILE A 330 -23.44 1.64 12.90
N ASP A 331 -23.33 0.61 13.73
CA ASP A 331 -24.41 0.19 14.63
C ASP A 331 -24.71 1.26 15.70
N GLU A 332 -23.67 1.94 16.21
CA GLU A 332 -23.79 2.96 17.25
C GLU A 332 -24.32 4.31 16.72
N TYR A 333 -23.82 4.76 15.56
CA TYR A 333 -24.08 6.12 15.05
C TYR A 333 -24.77 6.16 13.68
N GLY A 334 -24.67 5.11 12.87
CA GLY A 334 -25.17 5.04 11.50
C GLY A 334 -24.06 5.15 10.45
N ALA A 335 -24.33 4.60 9.26
CA ALA A 335 -23.37 4.61 8.14
C ALA A 335 -23.10 6.02 7.59
N ASP A 336 -24.13 6.86 7.47
CA ASP A 336 -23.97 8.21 6.93
C ASP A 336 -23.11 9.12 7.83
N PRO A 337 -23.28 9.15 9.16
CA PRO A 337 -22.36 9.82 10.06
C PRO A 337 -20.91 9.37 9.89
N LEU A 338 -20.65 8.06 9.80
CA LEU A 338 -19.29 7.56 9.61
C LEU A 338 -18.71 8.00 8.25
N ARG A 339 -19.46 7.85 7.16
CA ARG A 339 -19.04 8.28 5.81
C ARG A 339 -18.74 9.77 5.77
N PHE A 340 -19.64 10.60 6.30
CA PHE A 340 -19.46 12.05 6.32
C PHE A 340 -18.27 12.47 7.20
N THR A 341 -18.06 11.78 8.32
CA THR A 341 -16.88 11.99 9.18
C THR A 341 -15.60 11.76 8.39
N LEU A 342 -15.48 10.61 7.72
CA LEU A 342 -14.28 10.26 6.97
C LEU A 342 -14.05 11.22 5.80
N ALA A 343 -15.10 11.58 5.06
CA ALA A 343 -14.99 12.57 3.97
C ALA A 343 -14.57 13.95 4.48
N ALA A 344 -15.18 14.45 5.55
CA ALA A 344 -14.84 15.74 6.15
C ALA A 344 -13.41 15.78 6.74
N MET A 345 -12.88 14.62 7.16
CA MET A 345 -11.55 14.49 7.73
C MET A 345 -10.47 14.09 6.71
N ALA A 346 -10.83 13.72 5.48
CA ALA A 346 -9.92 13.34 4.40
C ALA A 346 -9.16 14.55 3.80
N ALA A 347 -8.70 15.47 4.64
CA ALA A 347 -7.85 16.57 4.25
C ALA A 347 -6.47 16.03 3.82
N GLN A 348 -6.01 16.48 2.66
CA GLN A 348 -4.74 16.06 2.09
C GLN A 348 -3.55 16.35 3.03
N GLY A 349 -2.65 15.37 3.15
CA GLY A 349 -1.39 15.50 3.89
C GLY A 349 -1.45 15.30 5.41
N ARG A 350 -2.59 14.84 5.98
CA ARG A 350 -2.70 14.52 7.41
C ARG A 350 -3.46 13.23 7.66
N ASP A 351 -2.91 12.37 8.51
CA ASP A 351 -3.60 11.18 9.00
C ASP A 351 -4.92 11.52 9.71
N ILE A 352 -5.92 10.66 9.54
CA ILE A 352 -7.24 10.79 10.14
C ILE A 352 -7.17 10.21 11.55
N LYS A 353 -7.15 11.07 12.57
CA LYS A 353 -7.29 10.65 13.97
C LYS A 353 -8.76 10.44 14.31
N LEU A 354 -9.23 9.20 14.18
CA LEU A 354 -10.64 8.88 14.36
C LEU A 354 -10.98 8.81 15.85
N ALA A 355 -11.87 9.70 16.29
CA ALA A 355 -12.45 9.68 17.62
C ALA A 355 -13.97 9.50 17.51
N LYS A 356 -14.55 8.65 18.36
CA LYS A 356 -16.01 8.37 18.36
C LYS A 356 -16.86 9.65 18.45
N SER A 357 -16.41 10.62 19.25
CA SER A 357 -17.07 11.93 19.41
C SER A 357 -17.17 12.73 18.10
N ARG A 358 -16.29 12.49 17.12
CA ARG A 358 -16.42 13.10 15.79
C ARG A 358 -17.58 12.49 15.01
N VAL A 359 -17.72 11.17 15.05
CA VAL A 359 -18.84 10.45 14.41
C VAL A 359 -20.17 10.85 15.06
N GLU A 360 -20.21 10.95 16.38
CA GLU A 360 -21.36 11.44 17.13
C GLU A 360 -21.79 12.85 16.67
N GLY A 361 -20.83 13.75 16.44
CA GLY A 361 -21.10 15.09 15.89
C GLY A 361 -21.86 15.05 14.56
N TYR A 362 -21.49 14.15 13.64
CA TYR A 362 -22.17 14.01 12.36
C TYR A 362 -23.47 13.17 12.42
N ARG A 363 -23.64 12.35 13.46
CA ARG A 363 -24.96 11.79 13.82
C ARG A 363 -25.93 12.89 14.25
N ASN A 364 -25.45 13.88 15.00
CA ASN A 364 -26.26 15.05 15.35
C ASN A 364 -26.57 15.92 14.12
N PHE A 365 -25.64 16.01 13.15
CA PHE A 365 -25.91 16.64 11.86
C PHE A 365 -27.02 15.91 11.08
N SER A 366 -26.98 14.58 11.04
CA SER A 366 -28.05 13.76 10.46
C SER A 366 -29.41 14.06 11.12
N THR A 367 -29.42 14.20 12.44
CA THR A 367 -30.62 14.56 13.21
C THR A 367 -31.14 15.95 12.83
N LYS A 368 -30.24 16.93 12.60
CA LYS A 368 -30.60 18.28 12.16
C LYS A 368 -31.27 18.28 10.79
N ILE A 369 -30.80 17.44 9.86
CA ILE A 369 -31.41 17.27 8.52
C ILE A 369 -32.83 16.70 8.64
N TRP A 370 -33.01 15.66 9.47
CA TRP A 370 -34.33 15.08 9.77
C TRP A 370 -35.29 16.13 10.36
N ASN A 371 -34.81 16.95 11.29
CA ASN A 371 -35.62 18.02 11.88
C ASN A 371 -36.03 19.08 10.85
N ALA A 372 -35.15 19.39 9.90
CA ALA A 372 -35.48 20.29 8.79
C ALA A 372 -36.58 19.68 7.89
N ALA A 373 -36.46 18.40 7.52
CA ALA A 373 -37.51 17.70 6.77
C ALA A 373 -38.86 17.72 7.49
N ARG A 374 -38.87 17.41 8.80
CA ARG A 374 -40.09 17.46 9.64
C ARG A 374 -40.68 18.86 9.70
N PHE A 375 -39.86 19.89 9.80
CA PHE A 375 -40.34 21.28 9.76
C PHE A 375 -41.05 21.60 8.44
N LEU A 376 -40.48 21.18 7.31
CA LEU A 376 -41.10 21.37 5.99
C LEU A 376 -42.41 20.62 5.86
N GLU A 377 -42.45 19.35 6.28
CA GLU A 377 -43.65 18.52 6.31
C GLU A 377 -44.77 19.18 7.12
N MET A 378 -44.47 19.63 8.34
CA MET A 378 -45.44 20.30 9.22
C MET A 378 -45.99 21.62 8.65
N ASN A 379 -45.24 22.29 7.78
CA ASN A 379 -45.66 23.52 7.11
C ASN A 379 -46.18 23.28 5.69
N GLU A 380 -46.34 22.01 5.29
CA GLU A 380 -46.77 21.58 3.96
C GLU A 380 -45.91 22.22 2.84
N CYS A 381 -44.61 22.38 3.09
CA CYS A 381 -43.64 22.77 2.09
C CYS A 381 -43.37 21.55 1.20
N VAL A 382 -44.10 21.44 0.10
CA VAL A 382 -44.02 20.32 -0.84
C VAL A 382 -43.32 20.72 -2.13
N ARG A 383 -42.69 19.74 -2.79
CA ARG A 383 -42.05 19.94 -4.10
C ARG A 383 -43.07 20.48 -5.10
N ALA A 384 -42.73 21.60 -5.73
CA ALA A 384 -43.54 22.20 -6.80
C ALA A 384 -42.98 21.80 -8.17
N GLU A 385 -43.82 21.19 -9.01
CA GLU A 385 -43.44 20.81 -10.37
C GLU A 385 -43.14 22.06 -11.21
N GLY A 386 -42.02 22.05 -11.94
CA GLY A 386 -41.60 23.18 -12.77
C GLY A 386 -41.18 24.43 -12.00
N PHE A 387 -40.80 24.30 -10.72
CA PHE A 387 -40.32 25.43 -9.92
C PHE A 387 -39.10 26.11 -10.55
N ASP A 388 -39.21 27.43 -10.77
CA ASP A 388 -38.12 28.26 -11.29
C ASP A 388 -37.57 29.17 -10.17
N PRO A 389 -36.36 28.92 -9.65
CA PRO A 389 -35.74 29.77 -8.63
C PRO A 389 -35.48 31.20 -9.13
N ALA A 390 -35.43 31.46 -10.44
CA ALA A 390 -35.27 32.80 -10.99
C ALA A 390 -36.55 33.65 -10.89
N ALA A 391 -37.72 33.02 -10.73
CA ALA A 391 -39.01 33.70 -10.61
C ALA A 391 -39.32 34.18 -9.19
N LEU A 392 -38.45 33.92 -8.21
CA LEU A 392 -38.64 34.28 -6.80
C LEU A 392 -38.65 35.81 -6.60
N THR A 393 -39.61 36.29 -5.82
CA THR A 393 -39.78 37.73 -5.56
C THR A 393 -39.35 38.14 -4.15
N LEU A 394 -39.49 37.25 -3.17
CA LEU A 394 -39.16 37.55 -1.78
C LEU A 394 -37.64 37.51 -1.54
N GLY A 395 -37.15 38.48 -0.77
CA GLY A 395 -35.71 38.63 -0.49
C GLY A 395 -35.07 37.38 0.14
N ALA A 396 -35.75 36.76 1.12
CA ALA A 396 -35.26 35.55 1.77
C ALA A 396 -35.20 34.36 0.79
N ASN A 397 -36.20 34.20 -0.08
CA ASN A 397 -36.25 33.11 -1.06
C ASN A 397 -35.18 33.29 -2.16
N ARG A 398 -35.00 34.52 -2.67
CA ARG A 398 -33.93 34.83 -3.62
C ARG A 398 -32.54 34.61 -3.00
N TRP A 399 -32.39 34.94 -1.72
CA TRP A 399 -31.14 34.73 -1.00
C TRP A 399 -30.81 33.24 -0.89
N ILE A 400 -31.75 32.37 -0.47
CA ILE A 400 -31.46 30.93 -0.36
C ILE A 400 -31.13 30.32 -1.73
N ALA A 401 -31.78 30.74 -2.81
CA ALA A 401 -31.44 30.29 -4.16
C ALA A 401 -29.99 30.64 -4.52
N GLY A 402 -29.53 31.85 -4.20
CA GLY A 402 -28.13 32.23 -4.41
C GLY A 402 -27.13 31.52 -3.48
N GLU A 403 -27.55 31.06 -2.29
CA GLU A 403 -26.72 30.22 -1.40
C GLU A 403 -26.65 28.77 -1.89
N VAL A 404 -27.73 28.23 -2.47
CA VAL A 404 -27.73 26.93 -3.15
C VAL A 404 -26.71 26.94 -4.28
N GLU A 405 -26.78 27.90 -5.21
CA GLU A 405 -25.83 27.98 -6.33
C GLU A 405 -24.37 28.07 -5.89
N ARG A 406 -24.08 28.87 -4.85
CA ARG A 406 -22.73 28.96 -4.29
C ARG A 406 -22.27 27.66 -3.65
N THR A 407 -23.17 26.95 -2.98
CA THR A 407 -22.87 25.65 -2.36
C THR A 407 -22.66 24.59 -3.42
N THR A 408 -23.52 24.52 -4.44
CA THR A 408 -23.36 23.63 -5.60
C THR A 408 -21.99 23.84 -6.25
N ALA A 409 -21.61 25.09 -6.56
CA ALA A 409 -20.30 25.38 -7.14
C ALA A 409 -19.13 24.93 -6.25
N ALA A 410 -19.23 25.16 -4.92
CA ALA A 410 -18.18 24.74 -3.98
C ALA A 410 -18.07 23.22 -3.83
N VAL A 411 -19.20 22.51 -3.79
CA VAL A 411 -19.24 21.05 -3.70
C VAL A 411 -18.73 20.42 -4.99
N THR A 412 -19.18 20.89 -6.15
CA THR A 412 -18.69 20.44 -7.46
C THR A 412 -17.19 20.62 -7.58
N ALA A 413 -16.67 21.83 -7.29
CA ALA A 413 -15.23 22.08 -7.32
C ALA A 413 -14.45 21.19 -6.33
N GLY A 414 -15.01 20.95 -5.14
CA GLY A 414 -14.41 20.06 -4.15
C GLY A 414 -14.32 18.60 -4.63
N ILE A 415 -15.35 18.10 -5.31
CA ILE A 415 -15.36 16.74 -5.86
C ILE A 415 -14.39 16.63 -7.05
N GLU A 416 -14.47 17.55 -8.01
CA GLU A 416 -13.63 17.57 -9.21
C GLU A 416 -12.13 17.72 -8.90
N GLN A 417 -11.78 18.33 -7.76
CA GLN A 417 -10.40 18.51 -7.32
C GLN A 417 -9.96 17.51 -6.25
N HIS A 418 -10.75 16.47 -5.97
CA HIS A 418 -10.52 15.47 -4.91
C HIS A 418 -10.30 16.07 -3.51
N ARG A 419 -10.96 17.21 -3.24
CA ARG A 419 -11.03 17.89 -1.95
C ARG A 419 -12.35 17.58 -1.26
N TYR A 420 -12.59 16.30 -1.02
CA TYR A 420 -13.82 15.80 -0.40
C TYR A 420 -14.11 16.44 0.97
N ASN A 421 -13.05 16.81 1.70
CA ASN A 421 -13.16 17.54 2.97
C ASN A 421 -13.71 18.96 2.80
N GLU A 422 -13.34 19.66 1.73
CA GLU A 422 -13.86 21.01 1.44
C GLU A 422 -15.32 20.93 0.98
N ALA A 423 -15.68 19.95 0.15
CA ALA A 423 -17.06 19.68 -0.24
C ALA A 423 -17.95 19.36 0.96
N ALA A 424 -17.53 18.44 1.84
CA ALA A 424 -18.26 18.12 3.06
C ALA A 424 -18.37 19.33 4.01
N GLY A 425 -17.32 20.15 4.11
CA GLY A 425 -17.35 21.38 4.90
C GLY A 425 -18.33 22.43 4.35
N ALA A 426 -18.42 22.57 3.02
CA ALA A 426 -19.39 23.44 2.37
C ALA A 426 -20.83 22.98 2.61
N LEU A 427 -21.10 21.67 2.47
CA LEU A 427 -22.40 21.06 2.77
C LEU A 427 -22.83 21.30 4.21
N TYR A 428 -21.95 21.00 5.17
CA TYR A 428 -22.26 21.20 6.59
C TYR A 428 -22.64 22.65 6.88
N ARG A 429 -21.84 23.60 6.37
CA ARG A 429 -22.08 25.04 6.56
C ARG A 429 -23.42 25.47 5.95
N PHE A 430 -23.69 25.05 4.72
CA PHE A 430 -24.92 25.42 4.03
C PHE A 430 -26.15 24.87 4.77
N VAL A 431 -26.16 23.58 5.07
CA VAL A 431 -27.32 22.94 5.70
C VAL A 431 -27.54 23.45 7.12
N TRP A 432 -26.49 23.41 7.96
CA TRP A 432 -26.66 23.77 9.36
C TRP A 432 -26.78 25.28 9.52
N ASN A 433 -25.78 26.04 9.05
CA ASN A 433 -25.65 27.44 9.39
C ASN A 433 -26.48 28.35 8.48
N VAL A 434 -26.74 27.99 7.22
CA VAL A 434 -27.49 28.85 6.30
C VAL A 434 -28.96 28.45 6.23
N TYR A 435 -29.23 27.20 5.86
CA TYR A 435 -30.59 26.71 5.67
C TYR A 435 -31.34 26.63 7.01
N CYS A 436 -30.81 25.87 7.98
CA CYS A 436 -31.53 25.65 9.23
C CYS A 436 -31.49 26.84 10.19
N ASP A 437 -30.31 27.40 10.47
CA ASP A 437 -30.19 28.43 11.51
C ASP A 437 -30.70 29.81 11.06
N TRP A 438 -30.71 30.09 9.75
CA TRP A 438 -31.17 31.38 9.21
C TRP A 438 -32.41 31.25 8.34
N TYR A 439 -32.35 30.53 7.22
CA TYR A 439 -33.44 30.56 6.25
C TYR A 439 -34.76 30.04 6.82
N LEU A 440 -34.76 28.87 7.47
CA LEU A 440 -35.97 28.32 8.11
C LEU A 440 -36.53 29.26 9.18
N GLU A 441 -35.68 29.96 9.94
CA GLU A 441 -36.14 30.94 10.94
C GLU A 441 -36.74 32.20 10.30
N LEU A 442 -36.12 32.70 9.22
CA LEU A 442 -36.57 33.91 8.51
C LEU A 442 -37.90 33.73 7.79
N ILE A 443 -38.23 32.50 7.39
CA ILE A 443 -39.49 32.21 6.68
C ILE A 443 -40.67 31.91 7.62
N LYS A 444 -40.43 31.64 8.91
CA LYS A 444 -41.50 31.33 9.89
C LYS A 444 -42.61 32.39 9.93
N PRO A 445 -42.34 33.71 9.94
CA PRO A 445 -43.40 34.72 9.92
C PRO A 445 -44.27 34.66 8.65
N VAL A 446 -43.68 34.31 7.50
CA VAL A 446 -44.40 34.16 6.23
C VAL A 446 -45.27 32.90 6.24
N LEU A 447 -44.73 31.79 6.78
CA LEU A 447 -45.46 30.53 6.91
C LEU A 447 -46.61 30.60 7.92
N GLY A 448 -46.42 31.34 9.02
CA GLY A 448 -47.45 31.59 10.04
C GLY A 448 -48.47 32.67 9.66
N GLY A 449 -48.26 33.37 8.55
CA GLY A 449 -49.15 34.43 8.05
C GLY A 449 -50.35 33.91 7.25
N GLU A 450 -51.14 34.87 6.74
CA GLU A 450 -52.29 34.59 5.87
C GLU A 450 -51.87 33.88 4.57
N ASP A 451 -52.78 33.10 4.00
CA ASP A 451 -52.55 32.43 2.74
C ASP A 451 -52.46 33.44 1.58
N GLY A 452 -51.52 33.21 0.68
CA GLY A 452 -51.28 34.10 -0.45
C GLY A 452 -50.00 33.77 -1.19
N ALA A 453 -49.71 34.55 -2.25
CA ALA A 453 -48.59 34.32 -3.15
C ALA A 453 -47.24 34.21 -2.42
N ALA A 454 -47.01 35.05 -1.41
CA ALA A 454 -45.80 35.04 -0.59
C ALA A 454 -45.58 33.70 0.13
N LYS A 455 -46.64 33.16 0.75
CA LYS A 455 -46.59 31.87 1.46
C LYS A 455 -46.42 30.70 0.51
N THR A 456 -47.11 30.71 -0.63
CA THR A 456 -46.95 29.71 -1.69
C THR A 456 -45.53 29.71 -2.26
N GLU A 457 -44.98 30.88 -2.56
CA GLU A 457 -43.60 31.05 -3.04
C GLU A 457 -42.60 30.50 -2.02
N THR A 458 -42.75 30.85 -0.74
CA THR A 458 -41.86 30.39 0.34
C THR A 458 -41.95 28.89 0.58
N LYS A 459 -43.14 28.28 0.55
CA LYS A 459 -43.29 26.82 0.66
C LYS A 459 -42.53 26.10 -0.45
N ALA A 460 -42.70 26.55 -1.69
CA ALA A 460 -42.04 25.97 -2.85
C ALA A 460 -40.51 26.19 -2.83
N ALA A 461 -40.06 27.40 -2.46
CA ALA A 461 -38.63 27.72 -2.35
C ALA A 461 -37.94 26.90 -1.26
N ALA A 462 -38.59 26.72 -0.11
CA ALA A 462 -38.04 25.93 0.99
C ALA A 462 -37.94 24.45 0.66
N ALA A 463 -38.95 23.88 0.00
CA ALA A 463 -38.92 22.50 -0.49
C ALA A 463 -37.85 22.31 -1.56
N TRP A 464 -37.77 23.21 -2.56
CA TRP A 464 -36.75 23.14 -3.60
C TRP A 464 -35.33 23.23 -3.03
N ALA A 465 -35.06 24.16 -2.12
CA ALA A 465 -33.74 24.27 -1.50
C ALA A 465 -33.39 23.02 -0.69
N PHE A 466 -34.37 22.36 -0.06
CA PHE A 466 -34.17 21.08 0.61
C PHE A 466 -33.86 19.95 -0.37
N ASP A 467 -34.57 19.87 -1.50
CA ASP A 467 -34.24 18.91 -2.56
C ASP A 467 -32.80 19.07 -3.04
N GLN A 468 -32.32 20.30 -3.20
CA GLN A 468 -30.93 20.58 -3.56
C GLN A 468 -29.95 20.13 -2.47
N ILE A 469 -30.30 20.28 -1.19
CA ILE A 469 -29.51 19.71 -0.08
C ILE A 469 -29.39 18.19 -0.23
N LEU A 470 -30.51 17.49 -0.44
CA LEU A 470 -30.51 16.03 -0.55
C LEU A 470 -29.66 15.56 -1.73
N LEU A 471 -29.81 16.19 -2.91
CA LEU A 471 -29.03 15.88 -4.11
C LEU A 471 -27.53 16.07 -3.89
N LEU A 472 -27.10 17.21 -3.35
CA LEU A 472 -25.70 17.52 -3.13
C LEU A 472 -25.06 16.66 -2.03
N MET A 473 -25.85 16.24 -1.04
CA MET A 473 -25.39 15.40 0.07
C MET A 473 -25.33 13.92 -0.26
N HIS A 474 -26.09 13.44 -1.26
CA HIS A 474 -26.23 12.02 -1.56
C HIS A 474 -24.91 11.25 -1.74
N PRO A 475 -23.86 11.78 -2.41
CA PRO A 475 -22.57 11.10 -2.50
C PRO A 475 -21.91 10.82 -1.13
N PHE A 476 -22.21 11.66 -0.13
CA PHE A 476 -21.63 11.60 1.20
C PHE A 476 -22.50 10.83 2.20
N MET A 477 -23.82 11.03 2.14
CA MET A 477 -24.80 10.49 3.10
C MET A 477 -25.99 9.84 2.36
N PRO A 478 -25.78 8.74 1.62
CA PRO A 478 -26.79 8.19 0.72
C PRO A 478 -28.04 7.67 1.42
N PHE A 479 -27.96 7.13 2.64
CA PHE A 479 -29.11 6.44 3.26
C PHE A 479 -30.19 7.42 3.73
N ILE A 480 -29.81 8.44 4.50
CA ILE A 480 -30.72 9.48 4.98
C ILE A 480 -31.24 10.33 3.82
N THR A 481 -30.40 10.62 2.83
CA THR A 481 -30.83 11.44 1.69
C THR A 481 -31.85 10.71 0.82
N GLU A 482 -31.65 9.41 0.58
CA GLU A 482 -32.60 8.57 -0.15
C GLU A 482 -33.93 8.44 0.61
N GLU A 483 -33.88 8.14 1.91
CA GLU A 483 -35.07 8.03 2.75
C GLU A 483 -35.88 9.34 2.75
N LEU A 484 -35.21 10.47 2.97
CA LEU A 484 -35.88 11.77 2.96
C LEU A 484 -36.41 12.14 1.59
N TRP A 485 -35.69 11.79 0.51
CA TRP A 485 -36.15 12.03 -0.86
C TRP A 485 -37.48 11.33 -1.14
N GLN A 486 -37.66 10.09 -0.67
CA GLN A 486 -38.90 9.33 -0.81
C GLN A 486 -40.07 9.91 -0.01
N VAL A 487 -39.78 10.53 1.14
CA VAL A 487 -40.81 11.10 2.03
C VAL A 487 -41.19 12.54 1.61
N THR A 488 -40.25 13.33 1.10
CA THR A 488 -40.49 14.74 0.72
C THR A 488 -40.85 14.94 -0.75
N GLY A 489 -40.82 13.88 -1.56
CA GLY A 489 -41.04 13.93 -3.02
C GLY A 489 -41.90 12.79 -3.54
#